data_AF-Q8X150-F1
#
_entry.id   AF-Q8X150-F1
#
_cell.length_a   1.000
_cell.length_b   1.000
_cell.length_c   1.000
_cell.angle_alpha   90.00
_cell.angle_beta   90.00
_cell.angle_gamma   90.00
#
_symmetry.space_group_name_H-M   'P 1'
#
loop_
_entity.id
_entity.type
_entity.pdbx_description
1 polymer ?
#
loop_
_entity_poly.entity_id
_entity_poly.type
_entity_poly.pdbx_seq_one_letter_code
_entity_poly.pdbx_strand_id
1 'polypeptide(L)'
;MRSRILAIVFAARHVAALPLAAEDAAATLSLTSSASSTTVLPSPTQYTLPNNDPNQGARNASIARKRELFLYGPSTLGQTTFYPTGELGNNISARDVLLWRQDAANQTATAYREANETFADITSRGGFKTLDDFALLYNGHWKESVPEGISKGMLSNYTSDLLFSMERLSSNPYVLKRLHPTKDKLPFSVESKVVKKLTATTLEALHKGGRLFLVDHSYQKKYTPQPGRYAAACQGLFYLDARSNQFLPLAIKTNVGADLTYTPLDDKNDWLLAKIMFNNNDLFYSQMYHVLFHTIPEIVHEAAFRTLSDRHPVMGVLNRLMYQAYAIRPVGGAVLFNPGGFWDQNFGLPASAAIDFPGSVYAQGGGGFQAGYLEKDLRSRGLVGEDSGPRLPHFPFYEDAHRLIGAIRRFMQAFVDSTYGADDGDDGALLRDYELQNWIAEANGPAQVRDFPAAPLRRRAQLVDVLTHVAWVTGGAHHVMNQGSPVKFSGVVPLHPAALYAPIPTTKGATGNGTRAGLLAWLPNERQAVEQVSLLARFNRAQVGDRKQTVRDAFAAPDLLAGNGPGYAAANARFVEDTGRISREMAGRGFDGKGLSQGMPFVWTALNPAVNPFFLSV
;
A
#
# COMPACT_ATOMS: atom_id res chain seq x y z
N MET A 1 43.50 55.45 7.08
CA MET A 1 42.98 56.51 6.19
C MET A 1 42.14 55.83 5.10
N ARG A 2 40.83 56.11 5.14
CA ARG A 2 39.75 55.92 4.13
C ARG A 2 39.35 54.50 3.66
N SER A 3 38.10 54.21 4.00
CA SER A 3 37.30 53.01 3.81
C SER A 3 36.74 52.80 2.39
N ARG A 4 36.58 51.50 2.06
CA ARG A 4 35.49 50.79 1.38
C ARG A 4 34.29 51.61 0.87
N ILE A 5 33.85 51.32 -0.35
CA ILE A 5 32.47 50.95 -0.74
C ILE A 5 32.57 50.15 -2.05
N LEU A 6 32.11 48.91 -2.04
CA LEU A 6 31.89 48.06 -3.21
C LEU A 6 30.37 47.87 -3.34
N ALA A 7 29.77 48.43 -4.38
CA ALA A 7 28.40 48.16 -4.77
C ALA A 7 28.44 47.12 -5.91
N ILE A 8 27.88 45.93 -5.67
CA ILE A 8 27.61 44.95 -6.72
C ILE A 8 26.09 44.82 -6.84
N VAL A 9 25.63 45.12 -8.05
CA VAL A 9 24.26 45.13 -8.54
C VAL A 9 23.69 43.72 -8.57
N PHE A 10 22.45 43.59 -8.10
CA PHE A 10 21.62 42.39 -8.21
C PHE A 10 21.38 42.03 -9.68
N ALA A 11 21.85 40.84 -10.10
CA ALA A 11 21.38 40.20 -11.33
C ALA A 11 20.22 39.27 -10.98
N ALA A 12 19.02 39.60 -11.48
CA ALA A 12 17.85 38.74 -11.44
C ALA A 12 18.13 37.45 -12.22
N ARG A 13 18.26 36.33 -11.51
CA ARG A 13 18.35 35.00 -12.14
C ARG A 13 16.96 34.60 -12.62
N HIS A 14 16.86 34.35 -13.93
CA HIS A 14 15.72 33.70 -14.57
C HIS A 14 15.43 32.36 -13.88
N VAL A 15 14.20 32.18 -13.43
CA VAL A 15 13.68 30.91 -12.91
C VAL A 15 13.36 30.06 -14.13
N ALA A 16 14.18 29.03 -14.38
CA ALA A 16 13.85 28.00 -15.36
C ALA A 16 12.57 27.29 -14.92
N ALA A 17 11.62 27.12 -15.85
CA ALA A 17 10.48 26.24 -15.65
C ALA A 17 10.98 24.87 -15.14
N LEU A 18 10.17 24.21 -14.31
CA LEU A 18 10.19 22.76 -14.20
C LEU A 18 10.41 22.22 -15.62
N PRO A 19 11.48 21.43 -15.90
CA PRO A 19 11.59 20.82 -17.20
C PRO A 19 10.28 20.06 -17.35
N LEU A 20 9.45 20.48 -18.31
CA LEU A 20 8.71 19.49 -19.05
C LEU A 20 9.79 18.49 -19.43
N ALA A 21 9.64 17.23 -19.01
CA ALA A 21 10.30 16.14 -19.71
C ALA A 21 9.69 16.09 -21.12
N ALA A 22 9.97 17.13 -21.90
CA ALA A 22 9.92 17.21 -23.33
C ALA A 22 11.39 17.05 -23.70
N GLU A 23 11.71 15.88 -24.26
CA GLU A 23 13.08 15.36 -24.44
C GLU A 23 13.71 14.68 -23.22
N ASP A 24 12.96 13.87 -22.49
CA ASP A 24 13.52 12.60 -22.06
C ASP A 24 12.51 11.53 -22.44
N ALA A 25 12.92 10.77 -23.46
CA ALA A 25 12.26 9.62 -24.05
C ALA A 25 10.95 9.26 -23.33
N ALA A 26 9.81 9.36 -24.05
CA ALA A 26 8.98 8.16 -24.10
C ALA A 26 9.99 7.04 -24.20
N ALA A 27 10.19 6.26 -23.13
CA ALA A 27 11.04 5.10 -23.20
C ALA A 27 10.34 4.27 -24.26
N THR A 28 10.76 4.51 -25.51
CA THR A 28 10.59 3.67 -26.64
C THR A 28 11.40 2.49 -26.17
N LEU A 29 10.74 1.64 -25.38
CA LEU A 29 10.98 0.24 -25.42
C LEU A 29 10.91 -0.06 -26.90
N SER A 30 12.06 0.00 -27.56
CA SER A 30 12.28 -0.60 -28.86
C SER A 30 12.27 -2.11 -28.63
N LEU A 31 11.14 -2.61 -28.12
CA LEU A 31 10.67 -3.92 -28.52
C LEU A 31 10.15 -3.64 -29.92
N THR A 32 10.99 -3.95 -30.90
CA THR A 32 10.56 -4.13 -32.28
C THR A 32 9.23 -4.87 -32.24
N SER A 33 8.13 -4.15 -32.52
CA SER A 33 6.83 -4.76 -32.75
C SER A 33 6.93 -5.46 -34.09
N SER A 34 7.48 -6.68 -34.09
CA SER A 34 7.01 -7.66 -35.05
C SER A 34 5.52 -7.80 -34.76
N ALA A 35 4.70 -7.30 -35.69
CA ALA A 35 3.27 -7.52 -35.70
C ALA A 35 2.99 -9.00 -35.42
N SER A 36 2.50 -9.28 -34.22
CA SER A 36 2.03 -10.59 -33.80
C SER A 36 0.74 -10.33 -33.05
N SER A 37 -0.34 -10.81 -33.65
CA SER A 37 -1.74 -10.68 -33.25
C SER A 37 -1.97 -10.36 -31.78
N THR A 38 -2.73 -9.30 -31.50
CA THR A 38 -3.51 -9.17 -30.26
C THR A 38 -4.55 -10.29 -30.21
N THR A 39 -4.12 -11.52 -29.91
CA THR A 39 -5.03 -12.59 -29.54
C THR A 39 -5.47 -12.34 -28.10
N VAL A 40 -6.37 -11.37 -27.94
CA VAL A 40 -7.32 -11.45 -26.84
C VAL A 40 -8.04 -12.77 -27.08
N LEU A 41 -7.72 -13.80 -26.31
CA LEU A 41 -8.58 -14.98 -26.25
C LEU A 41 -9.98 -14.43 -25.96
N PRO A 42 -10.97 -14.65 -26.84
CA PRO A 42 -12.29 -14.08 -26.64
C PRO A 42 -12.79 -14.53 -25.28
N SER A 43 -13.32 -13.58 -24.49
CA SER A 43 -13.99 -13.90 -23.22
C SER A 43 -14.99 -15.01 -23.49
N PRO A 44 -14.99 -16.11 -22.70
CA PRO A 44 -15.98 -17.15 -22.86
C PRO A 44 -17.38 -16.55 -22.76
N THR A 45 -18.27 -16.97 -23.66
CA THR A 45 -19.70 -16.61 -23.60
C THR A 45 -20.43 -17.31 -22.46
N GLN A 46 -19.83 -18.35 -21.88
CA GLN A 46 -20.36 -19.11 -20.75
C GLN A 46 -19.23 -19.74 -19.93
N TYR A 47 -19.37 -19.70 -18.60
CA TYR A 47 -18.47 -20.38 -17.67
C TYR A 47 -19.11 -21.69 -17.16
N THR A 48 -18.33 -22.77 -17.09
CA THR A 48 -18.79 -24.09 -16.64
C THR A 48 -17.73 -24.81 -15.80
N LEU A 49 -18.18 -25.62 -14.85
CA LEU A 49 -17.32 -26.58 -14.15
C LEU A 49 -16.93 -27.73 -15.07
N PRO A 50 -15.74 -28.32 -14.89
CA PRO A 50 -15.28 -29.43 -15.73
C PRO A 50 -16.05 -30.73 -15.49
N ASN A 51 -16.75 -30.85 -14.36
CA ASN A 51 -17.46 -32.04 -13.90
C ASN A 51 -18.53 -32.52 -14.89
N ASN A 52 -19.20 -31.58 -15.55
CA ASN A 52 -20.34 -31.83 -16.43
C ASN A 52 -20.14 -31.22 -17.83
N ASP A 53 -18.89 -30.93 -18.21
CA ASP A 53 -18.57 -30.33 -19.50
C ASP A 53 -18.46 -31.43 -20.58
N PRO A 54 -19.35 -31.49 -21.58
CA PRO A 54 -19.28 -32.50 -22.64
C PRO A 54 -18.00 -32.41 -23.48
N ASN A 55 -17.33 -31.26 -23.49
CA ASN A 55 -16.12 -31.01 -24.27
C ASN A 55 -14.85 -31.14 -23.41
N GLN A 56 -14.85 -32.02 -22.41
CA GLN A 56 -13.75 -32.19 -21.45
C GLN A 56 -12.39 -32.47 -22.12
N GLY A 57 -12.35 -33.25 -23.20
CA GLY A 57 -11.12 -33.52 -23.95
C GLY A 57 -10.49 -32.26 -24.54
N ALA A 58 -11.28 -31.43 -25.22
CA ALA A 58 -10.83 -30.15 -25.77
C ALA A 58 -10.44 -29.17 -24.66
N ARG A 59 -11.18 -29.16 -23.55
CA ARG A 59 -10.88 -28.37 -22.35
C ARG A 59 -9.49 -28.70 -21.78
N ASN A 60 -9.19 -29.98 -21.62
CA ASN A 60 -7.89 -30.47 -21.15
C ASN A 60 -6.76 -30.15 -22.13
N ALA A 61 -7.01 -30.27 -23.44
CA ALA A 61 -6.02 -29.91 -24.47
C ALA A 61 -5.67 -28.41 -24.41
N SER A 62 -6.66 -27.54 -24.23
CA SER A 62 -6.41 -26.10 -24.05
C SER A 62 -5.59 -25.80 -22.80
N ILE A 63 -5.88 -26.47 -21.68
CA ILE A 63 -5.09 -26.32 -20.44
C ILE A 63 -3.65 -26.80 -20.65
N ALA A 64 -3.46 -27.95 -21.29
CA ALA A 64 -2.12 -28.47 -21.60
C ALA A 64 -1.33 -27.48 -22.46
N ARG A 65 -1.97 -26.90 -23.49
CA ARG A 65 -1.35 -25.86 -24.32
C ARG A 65 -0.99 -24.60 -23.53
N LYS A 66 -1.85 -24.15 -22.60
CA LYS A 66 -1.50 -23.04 -21.69
C LYS A 66 -0.26 -23.37 -20.85
N ARG A 67 -0.15 -24.59 -20.32
CA ARG A 67 1.01 -25.02 -19.50
C ARG A 67 2.34 -25.02 -20.27
N GLU A 68 2.30 -25.28 -21.57
CA GLU A 68 3.48 -25.21 -22.47
C GLU A 68 3.93 -23.78 -22.73
N LEU A 69 2.99 -22.84 -22.85
CA LEU A 69 3.26 -21.47 -23.30
C LEU A 69 3.34 -20.43 -22.18
N PHE A 70 2.74 -20.70 -21.02
CA PHE A 70 2.74 -19.84 -19.83
C PHE A 70 3.57 -20.50 -18.74
N LEU A 71 4.80 -20.02 -18.55
CA LEU A 71 5.82 -20.64 -17.71
C LEU A 71 6.11 -19.78 -16.48
N TYR A 72 6.56 -20.42 -15.40
CA TYR A 72 7.13 -19.69 -14.26
C TYR A 72 8.52 -19.18 -14.63
N GLY A 73 8.67 -17.86 -14.72
CA GLY A 73 9.93 -17.19 -14.96
C GLY A 73 10.58 -16.72 -13.65
N PRO A 74 11.79 -16.13 -13.74
CA PRO A 74 12.47 -15.56 -12.58
C PRO A 74 11.63 -14.48 -11.89
N SER A 75 11.78 -14.35 -10.57
CA SER A 75 11.24 -13.21 -9.84
C SER A 75 11.82 -11.91 -10.38
N THR A 76 10.96 -10.91 -10.62
CA THR A 76 11.35 -9.54 -10.94
C THR A 76 10.91 -8.59 -9.83
N LEU A 77 11.48 -7.38 -9.80
CA LEU A 77 11.24 -6.37 -8.77
C LEU A 77 11.60 -6.82 -7.34
N GLY A 78 12.68 -7.60 -7.21
CA GLY A 78 13.11 -8.24 -5.97
C GLY A 78 13.03 -9.75 -6.08
N GLN A 79 13.47 -10.46 -5.03
CA GLN A 79 13.48 -11.93 -4.98
C GLN A 79 12.33 -12.44 -4.11
N THR A 80 11.11 -12.43 -4.65
CA THR A 80 9.89 -12.87 -3.96
C THR A 80 9.28 -14.09 -4.67
N THR A 81 8.31 -13.90 -5.55
CA THR A 81 7.60 -14.96 -6.28
C THR A 81 7.98 -14.96 -7.75
N PHE A 82 7.76 -16.08 -8.44
CA PHE A 82 7.91 -16.14 -9.89
C PHE A 82 7.09 -15.05 -10.61
N TYR A 83 7.44 -14.82 -11.86
CA TYR A 83 6.75 -13.91 -12.76
C TYR A 83 6.52 -14.62 -14.09
N PRO A 84 5.38 -14.43 -14.77
CA PRO A 84 5.07 -15.23 -15.95
C PRO A 84 6.03 -14.95 -17.11
N THR A 85 6.48 -16.02 -17.75
CA THR A 85 7.28 -16.02 -18.97
C THR A 85 6.75 -17.05 -19.98
N GLY A 86 7.51 -17.33 -21.04
CA GLY A 86 7.03 -18.08 -22.20
C GLY A 86 6.17 -17.22 -23.11
N GLU A 87 5.82 -17.73 -24.29
CA GLU A 87 5.10 -16.96 -25.32
C GLU A 87 3.80 -16.34 -24.77
N LEU A 88 2.98 -17.15 -24.09
CA LEU A 88 1.70 -16.69 -23.54
C LEU A 88 1.88 -15.79 -22.31
N GLY A 89 2.85 -16.08 -21.45
CA GLY A 89 3.16 -15.23 -20.29
C GLY A 89 3.66 -13.84 -20.71
N ASN A 90 4.55 -13.78 -21.70
CA ASN A 90 5.05 -12.53 -22.28
C ASN A 90 3.92 -11.75 -22.97
N ASN A 91 3.02 -12.42 -23.70
CA ASN A 91 1.86 -11.78 -24.34
C ASN A 91 0.90 -11.18 -23.29
N ILE A 92 0.64 -11.89 -22.19
CA ILE A 92 -0.19 -11.39 -21.08
C ILE A 92 0.45 -10.17 -20.42
N SER A 93 1.75 -10.22 -20.12
CA SER A 93 2.46 -9.08 -19.53
C SER A 93 2.48 -7.88 -20.48
N ALA A 94 2.73 -8.08 -21.78
CA ALA A 94 2.71 -7.00 -22.77
C ALA A 94 1.31 -6.37 -22.93
N ARG A 95 0.25 -7.19 -22.91
CA ARG A 95 -1.14 -6.71 -22.91
C ARG A 95 -1.42 -5.84 -21.69
N ASP A 96 -1.06 -6.31 -20.50
CA ASP A 96 -1.30 -5.57 -19.26
C ASP A 96 -0.52 -4.25 -19.23
N VAL A 97 0.75 -4.25 -19.68
CA VAL A 97 1.55 -3.02 -19.84
C VAL A 97 0.90 -2.05 -20.83
N LEU A 98 0.33 -2.54 -21.94
CA LEU A 98 -0.34 -1.68 -22.92
C LEU A 98 -1.60 -1.01 -22.33
N LEU A 99 -2.44 -1.80 -21.64
CA LEU A 99 -3.63 -1.30 -20.95
C LEU A 99 -3.25 -0.27 -19.88
N TRP A 100 -2.24 -0.58 -19.06
CA TRP A 100 -1.76 0.32 -18.01
C TRP A 100 -1.25 1.65 -18.58
N ARG A 101 -0.50 1.62 -19.69
CA ARG A 101 0.01 2.84 -20.34
C ARG A 101 -1.13 3.76 -20.79
N GLN A 102 -2.18 3.19 -21.39
CA GLN A 102 -3.36 3.95 -21.79
C GLN A 102 -4.05 4.55 -20.56
N ASP A 103 -4.16 3.78 -19.49
CA ASP A 103 -4.86 4.20 -18.28
C ASP A 103 -4.09 5.23 -17.44
N ALA A 104 -2.76 5.19 -17.45
CA ALA A 104 -1.88 6.08 -16.69
C ALA A 104 -1.64 7.46 -17.36
N ALA A 105 -1.84 7.56 -18.68
CA ALA A 105 -1.50 8.77 -19.45
C ALA A 105 -2.22 10.03 -18.93
N ASN A 106 -3.54 9.95 -18.70
CA ASN A 106 -4.33 11.08 -18.20
C ASN A 106 -3.86 11.52 -16.81
N GLN A 107 -3.77 10.58 -15.85
CA GLN A 107 -3.31 10.90 -14.49
C GLN A 107 -1.91 11.53 -14.49
N THR A 108 -0.99 11.00 -15.30
CA THR A 108 0.40 11.48 -15.36
C THR A 108 0.47 12.90 -15.91
N ALA A 109 -0.21 13.20 -17.02
CA ALA A 109 -0.23 14.54 -17.60
C ALA A 109 -0.86 15.56 -16.65
N THR A 110 -1.96 15.19 -16.00
CA THR A 110 -2.67 16.01 -15.01
C THR A 110 -1.77 16.32 -13.80
N ALA A 111 -1.10 15.31 -13.24
CA ALA A 111 -0.21 15.50 -12.09
C ALA A 111 1.00 16.41 -12.39
N TYR A 112 1.57 16.33 -13.59
CA TYR A 112 2.65 17.26 -13.98
C TYR A 112 2.15 18.69 -14.18
N ARG A 113 0.96 18.87 -14.78
CA ARG A 113 0.35 20.21 -14.93
C ARG A 113 0.11 20.85 -13.55
N GLU A 114 -0.57 20.15 -12.65
CA GLU A 114 -0.86 20.67 -11.31
C GLU A 114 0.41 20.88 -10.48
N ALA A 115 1.46 20.06 -10.68
CA ALA A 115 2.77 20.27 -10.04
C ALA A 115 3.42 21.61 -10.47
N ASN A 116 3.35 21.95 -11.77
CA ASN A 116 3.85 23.23 -12.28
C ASN A 116 3.11 24.41 -11.67
N GLU A 117 1.77 24.33 -11.60
CA GLU A 117 0.92 25.35 -10.99
C GLU A 117 1.22 25.52 -9.51
N THR A 118 1.36 24.41 -8.78
CA THR A 118 1.70 24.39 -7.36
C THR A 118 3.07 25.03 -7.10
N PHE A 119 4.09 24.66 -7.88
CA PHE A 119 5.44 25.21 -7.73
C PHE A 119 5.47 26.72 -8.02
N ALA A 120 4.73 27.19 -9.02
CA ALA A 120 4.60 28.60 -9.33
C ALA A 120 3.95 29.39 -8.18
N ASP A 121 2.85 28.88 -7.60
CA ASP A 121 2.18 29.51 -6.45
C ASP A 121 3.10 29.59 -5.22
N ILE A 122 3.75 28.49 -4.84
CA ILE A 122 4.71 28.47 -3.71
C ILE A 122 5.84 29.49 -3.93
N THR A 123 6.42 29.50 -5.13
CA THR A 123 7.53 30.41 -5.48
C THR A 123 7.07 31.87 -5.42
N SER A 124 5.86 32.17 -5.92
CA SER A 124 5.29 33.52 -5.89
C SER A 124 5.07 34.06 -4.47
N ARG A 125 4.89 33.16 -3.48
CA ARG A 125 4.74 33.48 -2.05
C ARG A 125 6.08 33.52 -1.29
N GLY A 126 7.18 33.36 -2.01
CA GLY A 126 8.55 33.43 -1.48
C GLY A 126 8.99 32.18 -0.71
N GLY A 127 8.44 31.01 -1.06
CA GLY A 127 8.90 29.72 -0.54
C GLY A 127 8.61 29.45 0.94
N PHE A 128 9.15 28.35 1.44
CA PHE A 128 8.95 27.85 2.80
C PHE A 128 9.88 28.54 3.79
N LYS A 129 9.30 29.31 4.70
CA LYS A 129 10.03 30.03 5.78
C LYS A 129 9.76 29.38 7.14
N THR A 130 8.63 28.67 7.25
CA THR A 130 8.13 27.96 8.42
C THR A 130 7.55 26.61 8.01
N LEU A 131 7.29 25.74 8.98
CA LEU A 131 6.62 24.46 8.71
C LEU A 131 5.17 24.64 8.21
N ASP A 132 4.51 25.72 8.61
CA ASP A 132 3.12 25.97 8.24
C ASP A 132 2.99 26.37 6.76
N ASP A 133 4.08 26.87 6.14
CA ASP A 133 4.12 27.18 4.71
C ASP A 133 4.00 25.92 3.82
N PHE A 134 4.24 24.72 4.36
CA PHE A 134 3.97 23.47 3.61
C PHE A 134 2.48 23.28 3.29
N ALA A 135 1.57 23.98 3.95
CA ALA A 135 0.16 23.98 3.57
C ALA A 135 -0.07 24.57 2.16
N LEU A 136 0.82 25.44 1.67
CA LEU A 136 0.80 25.97 0.30
C LEU A 136 0.97 24.87 -0.76
N LEU A 137 1.57 23.75 -0.39
CA LEU A 137 1.74 22.60 -1.28
C LEU A 137 0.40 21.93 -1.64
N TYR A 138 -0.66 22.15 -0.86
CA TYR A 138 -1.93 21.44 -1.01
C TYR A 138 -3.14 22.36 -1.15
N ASN A 139 -3.13 23.51 -0.47
CA ASN A 139 -4.28 24.41 -0.42
C ASN A 139 -4.61 24.96 -1.82
N GLY A 140 -5.72 24.48 -2.41
CA GLY A 140 -6.21 24.94 -3.71
C GLY A 140 -5.64 24.22 -4.92
N HIS A 141 -4.74 23.25 -4.72
CA HIS A 141 -4.03 22.49 -5.76
C HIS A 141 -4.47 21.02 -5.81
N TRP A 142 -3.98 20.27 -6.80
CA TRP A 142 -4.21 18.81 -6.98
C TRP A 142 -5.68 18.38 -7.11
N LYS A 143 -6.56 19.27 -7.57
CA LYS A 143 -8.01 19.05 -7.66
C LYS A 143 -8.40 18.02 -8.71
N GLU A 144 -7.58 17.82 -9.74
CA GLU A 144 -7.86 16.84 -10.79
C GLU A 144 -7.10 15.53 -10.54
N SER A 145 -5.86 15.60 -10.07
CA SER A 145 -5.07 14.40 -9.74
C SER A 145 -5.54 13.71 -8.47
N VAL A 146 -6.06 14.49 -7.50
CA VAL A 146 -6.52 14.03 -6.18
C VAL A 146 -7.84 14.74 -5.84
N PRO A 147 -8.94 14.43 -6.57
CA PRO A 147 -10.22 15.15 -6.44
C PRO A 147 -10.84 15.09 -5.04
N GLU A 148 -10.50 14.05 -4.27
CA GLU A 148 -10.96 13.89 -2.88
C GLU A 148 -10.23 14.85 -1.90
N GLY A 149 -9.17 15.50 -2.37
CA GLY A 149 -8.19 16.22 -1.56
C GLY A 149 -7.32 15.30 -0.71
N ILE A 150 -6.32 15.89 -0.05
CA ILE A 150 -5.61 15.22 1.04
C ILE A 150 -6.52 15.06 2.27
N SER A 151 -6.12 14.20 3.20
CA SER A 151 -6.90 13.95 4.41
C SER A 151 -7.16 15.21 5.24
N LYS A 152 -8.44 15.48 5.51
CA LYS A 152 -8.86 16.55 6.41
C LYS A 152 -8.26 16.30 7.79
N GLY A 153 -7.60 17.32 8.36
CA GLY A 153 -6.93 17.26 9.65
C GLY A 153 -5.44 16.88 9.59
N MET A 154 -4.96 16.31 8.49
CA MET A 154 -3.54 15.92 8.36
C MET A 154 -2.61 17.13 8.45
N LEU A 155 -2.96 18.25 7.79
CA LEU A 155 -2.22 19.50 7.90
C LEU A 155 -2.54 20.27 9.19
N SER A 156 -3.79 20.34 9.61
CA SER A 156 -4.18 21.16 10.77
C SER A 156 -3.66 20.59 12.09
N ASN A 157 -3.46 19.27 12.16
CA ASN A 157 -3.12 18.56 13.39
C ASN A 157 -1.77 17.81 13.29
N TYR A 158 -0.90 18.15 12.33
CA TYR A 158 0.35 17.41 12.04
C TYR A 158 1.31 17.27 13.23
N THR A 159 1.23 18.17 14.22
CA THR A 159 2.05 18.10 15.43
C THR A 159 1.46 17.19 16.51
N SER A 160 0.21 16.73 16.35
CA SER A 160 -0.50 15.87 17.31
C SER A 160 0.15 14.51 17.47
N ASP A 161 0.41 14.11 18.71
CA ASP A 161 0.93 12.78 19.04
C ASP A 161 -0.11 11.69 18.83
N LEU A 162 -1.40 12.00 19.04
CA LEU A 162 -2.49 11.07 18.77
C LEU A 162 -2.64 10.80 17.27
N LEU A 163 -2.41 11.80 16.41
CA LEU A 163 -2.39 11.60 14.96
C LEU A 163 -1.27 10.63 14.57
N PHE A 164 -0.05 10.92 15.03
CA PHE A 164 1.13 10.12 14.73
C PHE A 164 0.99 8.65 15.18
N SER A 165 0.47 8.40 16.38
CA SER A 165 0.23 7.03 16.85
C SER A 165 -0.90 6.35 16.08
N MET A 166 -2.01 7.04 15.81
CA MET A 166 -3.17 6.41 15.16
C MET A 166 -2.95 6.09 13.68
N GLU A 167 -1.97 6.70 13.01
CA GLU A 167 -1.53 6.27 11.67
C GLU A 167 -1.05 4.81 11.65
N ARG A 168 -0.53 4.29 12.76
CA ARG A 168 -0.10 2.89 12.91
C ARG A 168 -1.28 1.91 13.02
N LEU A 169 -2.49 2.44 13.15
CA LEU A 169 -3.77 1.72 13.21
C LEU A 169 -4.69 2.09 12.03
N SER A 170 -4.18 2.83 11.04
CA SER A 170 -4.94 3.29 9.88
C SER A 170 -4.08 3.32 8.62
N SER A 171 -3.26 4.35 8.43
CA SER A 171 -2.47 4.62 7.21
C SER A 171 -1.42 3.56 6.89
N ASN A 172 -0.70 3.03 7.89
CA ASN A 172 0.14 1.84 7.72
C ASN A 172 -0.09 0.88 8.92
N PRO A 173 -1.09 0.00 8.81
CA PRO A 173 -1.51 -0.86 9.90
C PRO A 173 -0.78 -2.22 9.90
N TYR A 174 0.20 -2.43 9.01
CA TYR A 174 0.84 -3.74 8.77
C TYR A 174 2.16 -3.95 9.49
N VAL A 175 2.62 -2.98 10.30
CA VAL A 175 3.91 -3.08 11.02
C VAL A 175 3.77 -3.13 12.54
N LEU A 176 2.73 -2.50 13.11
CA LEU A 176 2.54 -2.46 14.56
C LEU A 176 2.34 -3.87 15.13
N LYS A 177 3.00 -4.18 16.25
CA LYS A 177 2.78 -5.41 17.03
C LYS A 177 2.71 -5.08 18.52
N ARG A 178 1.84 -5.75 19.27
CA ARG A 178 1.82 -5.71 20.75
C ARG A 178 3.01 -6.49 21.31
N LEU A 179 3.70 -5.93 22.30
CA LEU A 179 4.73 -6.65 23.05
C LEU A 179 4.07 -7.64 24.00
N HIS A 180 4.25 -8.95 23.78
CA HIS A 180 3.75 -9.97 24.67
C HIS A 180 4.44 -9.85 26.05
N PRO A 181 3.70 -9.95 27.18
CA PRO A 181 4.25 -9.75 28.52
C PRO A 181 5.47 -10.61 28.88
N THR A 182 5.59 -11.81 28.29
CA THR A 182 6.67 -12.77 28.57
C THR A 182 7.42 -13.32 27.36
N LYS A 183 6.92 -13.16 26.13
CA LYS A 183 7.53 -13.74 24.91
C LYS A 183 8.37 -12.72 24.15
N ASP A 184 8.07 -11.44 24.35
CA ASP A 184 8.85 -10.34 23.81
C ASP A 184 9.55 -9.62 24.96
N LYS A 185 10.78 -9.16 24.71
CA LYS A 185 11.50 -8.24 25.61
C LYS A 185 11.19 -6.79 25.25
N LEU A 186 11.48 -5.87 26.16
CA LEU A 186 11.52 -4.45 25.80
C LEU A 186 12.58 -4.22 24.70
N PRO A 187 12.27 -3.51 23.61
CA PRO A 187 13.20 -3.32 22.49
C PRO A 187 14.38 -2.42 22.85
N PHE A 188 14.18 -1.46 23.75
CA PHE A 188 15.20 -0.57 24.31
C PHE A 188 14.71 0.04 25.63
N SER A 189 15.61 0.61 26.41
CA SER A 189 15.30 1.30 27.67
C SER A 189 14.99 2.78 27.45
N VAL A 190 14.13 3.34 28.32
CA VAL A 190 13.89 4.79 28.44
C VAL A 190 14.05 5.15 29.92
N GLU A 191 14.61 6.32 30.22
CA GLU A 191 14.80 6.76 31.60
C GLU A 191 13.48 6.69 32.40
N SER A 192 13.50 5.96 33.52
CA SER A 192 12.29 5.68 34.30
C SER A 192 11.57 6.93 34.80
N LYS A 193 12.31 8.02 35.08
CA LYS A 193 11.74 9.33 35.44
C LYS A 193 10.93 9.94 34.29
N VAL A 194 11.43 9.85 33.07
CA VAL A 194 10.75 10.32 31.85
C VAL A 194 9.48 9.51 31.62
N VAL A 195 9.58 8.17 31.70
CA VAL A 195 8.42 7.26 31.55
C VAL A 195 7.36 7.53 32.61
N LYS A 196 7.76 7.72 33.88
CA LYS A 196 6.83 8.00 34.98
C LYS A 196 6.10 9.33 34.78
N LYS A 197 6.80 10.36 34.32
CA LYS A 197 6.20 11.67 34.02
C LYS A 197 5.22 11.59 32.85
N LEU A 198 5.55 10.86 31.79
CA LEU A 198 4.72 10.74 30.59
C LEU A 198 3.48 9.85 30.82
N THR A 199 3.65 8.70 31.47
CA THR A 199 2.66 7.61 31.51
C THR A 199 1.99 7.40 32.87
N ALA A 200 2.47 8.09 33.92
CA ALA A 200 2.11 7.86 35.33
C ALA A 200 2.43 6.45 35.87
N THR A 201 3.13 5.60 35.11
CA THR A 201 3.52 4.23 35.47
C THR A 201 4.96 3.92 34.99
N THR A 202 5.37 2.65 34.94
CA THR A 202 6.70 2.22 34.47
C THR A 202 6.60 1.40 33.18
N LEU A 203 7.72 1.23 32.46
CA LEU A 203 7.77 0.38 31.27
C LEU A 203 7.45 -1.07 31.60
N GLU A 204 7.95 -1.57 32.72
CA GLU A 204 7.73 -2.95 33.19
C GLU A 204 6.25 -3.20 33.49
N ALA A 205 5.57 -2.23 34.12
CA ALA A 205 4.15 -2.32 34.40
C ALA A 205 3.30 -2.28 33.11
N LEU A 206 3.65 -1.40 32.16
CA LEU A 206 2.98 -1.34 30.85
C LEU A 206 3.21 -2.64 30.05
N HIS A 207 4.44 -3.16 30.05
CA HIS A 207 4.79 -4.41 29.35
C HIS A 207 4.07 -5.60 29.96
N LYS A 208 4.12 -5.77 31.28
CA LYS A 208 3.41 -6.84 31.99
C LYS A 208 1.91 -6.76 31.80
N GLY A 209 1.35 -5.56 31.71
CA GLY A 209 -0.07 -5.32 31.40
C GLY A 209 -0.45 -5.47 29.93
N GLY A 210 0.50 -5.84 29.05
CA GLY A 210 0.24 -5.96 27.62
C GLY A 210 -0.12 -4.64 26.94
N ARG A 211 0.30 -3.51 27.51
CA ARG A 211 -0.07 -2.15 27.05
C ARG A 211 0.97 -1.51 26.17
N LEU A 212 2.13 -2.16 25.94
CA LEU A 212 3.16 -1.67 25.03
C LEU A 212 3.04 -2.28 23.64
N PHE A 213 3.33 -1.47 22.63
CA PHE A 213 3.33 -1.85 21.23
C PHE A 213 4.58 -1.28 20.55
N LEU A 214 5.07 -1.99 19.54
CA LEU A 214 6.31 -1.69 18.84
C LEU A 214 6.05 -1.61 17.33
N VAL A 215 6.67 -0.61 16.72
CA VAL A 215 6.98 -0.59 15.29
C VAL A 215 8.51 -0.62 15.15
N ASP A 216 9.03 -1.62 14.46
CA ASP A 216 10.48 -1.85 14.35
C ASP A 216 10.96 -1.72 12.90
N HIS A 217 11.50 -0.54 12.57
CA HIS A 217 12.18 -0.28 11.29
C HIS A 217 13.70 -0.39 11.41
N SER A 218 14.24 -0.99 12.48
CA SER A 218 15.69 -1.10 12.71
C SER A 218 16.41 -1.92 11.64
N TYR A 219 15.70 -2.80 10.92
CA TYR A 219 16.25 -3.52 9.77
C TYR A 219 16.79 -2.57 8.69
N GLN A 220 16.28 -1.32 8.60
CA GLN A 220 16.75 -0.33 7.63
C GLN A 220 18.18 0.16 7.92
N LYS A 221 18.72 -0.12 9.10
CA LYS A 221 20.12 0.19 9.46
C LYS A 221 21.13 -0.42 8.47
N LYS A 222 20.77 -1.52 7.79
CA LYS A 222 21.63 -2.18 6.79
C LYS A 222 21.79 -1.37 5.49
N TYR A 223 20.94 -0.37 5.25
CA TYR A 223 20.94 0.40 4.02
C TYR A 223 21.73 1.70 4.15
N THR A 224 22.40 2.09 3.06
CA THR A 224 23.10 3.37 2.96
C THR A 224 22.24 4.37 2.17
N PRO A 225 21.91 5.55 2.73
CA PRO A 225 21.22 6.61 1.99
C PRO A 225 22.00 7.10 0.77
N GLN A 226 21.30 7.68 -0.20
CA GLN A 226 21.92 8.31 -1.37
C GLN A 226 22.75 9.54 -0.99
N PRO A 227 23.75 9.95 -1.79
CA PRO A 227 24.50 11.18 -1.54
C PRO A 227 23.58 12.41 -1.38
N GLY A 228 23.78 13.17 -0.29
CA GLY A 228 22.93 14.32 0.03
C GLY A 228 21.53 13.95 0.54
N ARG A 229 21.29 12.68 0.86
CA ARG A 229 20.09 12.19 1.56
C ARG A 229 20.50 11.48 2.86
N TYR A 230 19.58 11.40 3.79
CA TYR A 230 19.78 10.76 5.08
C TYR A 230 18.52 9.98 5.48
N ALA A 231 18.70 8.98 6.33
CA ALA A 231 17.62 8.20 6.92
C ALA A 231 18.06 7.67 8.29
N ALA A 232 17.10 7.52 9.20
CA ALA A 232 17.29 6.75 10.44
C ALA A 232 16.93 5.27 10.21
N ALA A 233 16.82 4.50 11.29
CA ALA A 233 16.25 3.15 11.29
C ALA A 233 15.39 2.97 12.53
N CYS A 234 14.34 3.80 12.65
CA CYS A 234 13.66 4.03 13.92
C CYS A 234 12.95 2.79 14.48
N GLN A 235 13.03 2.63 15.80
CA GLN A 235 12.07 1.84 16.57
C GLN A 235 11.13 2.79 17.31
N GLY A 236 9.82 2.66 17.08
CA GLY A 236 8.78 3.44 17.76
C GLY A 236 8.09 2.59 18.82
N LEU A 237 8.14 3.05 20.08
CA LEU A 237 7.43 2.45 21.20
C LEU A 237 6.17 3.25 21.51
N PHE A 238 5.04 2.56 21.57
CA PHE A 238 3.71 3.13 21.80
C PHE A 238 3.06 2.44 22.99
N TYR A 239 2.03 3.07 23.56
CA TYR A 239 1.29 2.47 24.67
C TYR A 239 -0.21 2.80 24.65
N LEU A 240 -1.02 1.92 25.23
CA LEU A 240 -2.42 2.20 25.52
C LEU A 240 -2.55 2.79 26.93
N ASP A 241 -2.73 4.11 27.01
CA ASP A 241 -2.85 4.83 28.27
C ASP A 241 -4.17 4.52 28.96
N ALA A 242 -4.11 4.05 30.21
CA ALA A 242 -5.29 3.76 31.00
C ALA A 242 -6.04 5.03 31.46
N ARG A 243 -5.37 6.19 31.51
CA ARG A 243 -5.96 7.46 31.98
C ARG A 243 -6.89 8.09 30.95
N SER A 244 -6.51 8.05 29.68
CA SER A 244 -7.25 8.64 28.56
C SER A 244 -7.96 7.59 27.69
N ASN A 245 -7.63 6.31 27.84
CA ASN A 245 -8.02 5.24 26.93
C ASN A 245 -7.64 5.53 25.48
N GLN A 246 -6.43 6.06 25.26
CA GLN A 246 -5.89 6.38 23.94
C GLN A 246 -4.59 5.62 23.66
N PHE A 247 -4.39 5.27 22.39
CA PHE A 247 -3.14 4.72 21.89
C PHE A 247 -2.19 5.88 21.55
N LEU A 248 -1.06 6.00 22.27
CA LEU A 248 -0.17 7.16 22.24
C LEU A 248 1.29 6.75 22.02
N PRO A 249 2.11 7.64 21.44
CA PRO A 249 3.55 7.41 21.35
C PRO A 249 4.21 7.58 22.72
N LEU A 250 5.25 6.78 22.99
CA LEU A 250 6.04 6.81 24.22
C LEU A 250 7.48 7.25 23.94
N ALA A 251 8.15 6.59 22.99
CA ALA A 251 9.54 6.91 22.63
C ALA A 251 9.89 6.48 21.20
N ILE A 252 10.87 7.15 20.60
CA ILE A 252 11.43 6.82 19.28
C ILE A 252 12.95 6.73 19.42
N LYS A 253 13.53 5.60 19.03
CA LYS A 253 14.98 5.37 19.03
C LYS A 253 15.50 5.28 17.61
N THR A 254 16.56 6.01 17.24
CA THR A 254 17.00 6.16 15.84
C THR A 254 17.76 4.95 15.27
N ASN A 255 18.46 4.17 16.10
CA ASN A 255 19.30 3.02 15.74
C ASN A 255 20.44 3.33 14.75
N VAL A 256 20.79 4.60 14.56
CA VAL A 256 21.89 5.08 13.70
C VAL A 256 22.67 6.20 14.39
N GLY A 257 23.92 6.42 13.96
CA GLY A 257 24.76 7.50 14.49
C GLY A 257 24.93 7.41 16.01
N ALA A 258 24.55 8.48 16.72
CA ALA A 258 24.59 8.56 18.19
C ALA A 258 23.51 7.73 18.91
N ASP A 259 22.63 7.05 18.15
CA ASP A 259 21.59 6.14 18.67
C ASP A 259 20.67 6.77 19.73
N LEU A 260 20.26 8.01 19.47
CA LEU A 260 19.45 8.81 20.40
C LEU A 260 18.04 8.24 20.57
N THR A 261 17.52 8.37 21.79
CA THR A 261 16.13 8.05 22.14
C THR A 261 15.38 9.33 22.51
N TYR A 262 14.32 9.61 21.75
CA TYR A 262 13.45 10.78 21.90
C TYR A 262 12.11 10.38 22.52
N THR A 263 11.48 11.34 23.19
CA THR A 263 10.20 11.22 23.88
C THR A 263 9.39 12.51 23.71
N PRO A 264 8.07 12.51 23.95
CA PRO A 264 7.26 13.73 23.97
C PRO A 264 7.70 14.79 25.00
N LEU A 265 8.65 14.48 25.89
CA LEU A 265 9.19 15.40 26.88
C LEU A 265 10.51 16.05 26.46
N ASP A 266 11.07 15.66 25.31
CA ASP A 266 12.19 16.37 24.70
C ASP A 266 11.73 17.72 24.13
N ASP A 267 12.69 18.56 23.70
CA ASP A 267 12.38 19.84 23.06
C ASP A 267 11.41 19.64 21.89
N LYS A 268 10.45 20.57 21.74
CA LYS A 268 9.33 20.47 20.80
C LYS A 268 9.77 20.02 19.39
N ASN A 269 10.84 20.62 18.88
CA ASN A 269 11.33 20.33 17.53
C ASN A 269 12.13 19.02 17.45
N ASP A 270 12.82 18.62 18.52
CA ASP A 270 13.50 17.32 18.58
C ASP A 270 12.50 16.17 18.54
N TRP A 271 11.42 16.27 19.33
CA TRP A 271 10.34 15.29 19.30
C TRP A 271 9.62 15.27 17.94
N LEU A 272 9.33 16.43 17.36
CA LEU A 272 8.74 16.52 16.02
C LEU A 272 9.66 15.91 14.95
N LEU A 273 10.96 16.16 15.00
CA LEU A 273 11.92 15.55 14.09
C LEU A 273 11.99 14.03 14.27
N ALA A 274 11.93 13.53 15.50
CA ALA A 274 11.88 12.09 15.75
C ALA A 274 10.68 11.42 15.09
N LYS A 275 9.50 12.06 15.14
CA LYS A 275 8.29 11.62 14.41
C LYS A 275 8.48 11.67 12.89
N ILE A 276 9.09 12.73 12.36
CA ILE A 276 9.42 12.86 10.93
C ILE A 276 10.39 11.76 10.46
N MET A 277 11.44 11.48 11.23
CA MET A 277 12.40 10.39 10.93
C MET A 277 11.70 9.03 10.94
N PHE A 278 10.86 8.77 11.94
CA PHE A 278 10.06 7.56 11.99
C PHE A 278 9.13 7.44 10.78
N ASN A 279 8.42 8.51 10.42
CA ASN A 279 7.50 8.52 9.28
C ASN A 279 8.21 8.38 7.94
N ASN A 280 9.44 8.88 7.81
CA ASN A 280 10.30 8.59 6.66
C ASN A 280 10.60 7.09 6.54
N ASN A 281 11.00 6.44 7.64
CA ASN A 281 11.22 4.99 7.66
C ASN A 281 9.93 4.20 7.38
N ASP A 282 8.81 4.67 7.89
CA ASP A 282 7.53 4.00 7.75
C ASP A 282 6.91 4.13 6.34
N LEU A 283 7.12 5.27 5.68
CA LEU A 283 6.78 5.43 4.27
C LEU A 283 7.61 4.47 3.40
N PHE A 284 8.92 4.34 3.65
CA PHE A 284 9.76 3.32 2.99
C PHE A 284 9.17 1.91 3.19
N TYR A 285 8.87 1.54 4.44
CA TYR A 285 8.29 0.21 4.74
C TYR A 285 7.01 0.00 3.97
N SER A 286 6.06 0.95 4.01
CA SER A 286 4.76 0.75 3.36
C SER A 286 4.88 0.59 1.86
N GLN A 287 5.73 1.40 1.23
CA GLN A 287 5.95 1.33 -0.20
C GLN A 287 6.72 0.06 -0.60
N MET A 288 7.61 -0.47 0.21
CA MET A 288 8.37 -1.67 -0.19
C MET A 288 7.74 -2.97 0.29
N TYR A 289 6.95 -2.97 1.36
CA TYR A 289 6.20 -4.13 1.83
C TYR A 289 5.04 -4.48 0.90
N HIS A 290 4.31 -3.48 0.38
CA HIS A 290 3.17 -3.74 -0.49
C HIS A 290 3.56 -4.37 -1.84
N VAL A 291 4.85 -4.42 -2.20
CA VAL A 291 5.32 -5.26 -3.32
C VAL A 291 4.83 -6.70 -3.13
N LEU A 292 4.78 -7.21 -1.89
CA LEU A 292 4.18 -8.53 -1.60
C LEU A 292 2.66 -8.58 -1.84
N PHE A 293 1.95 -7.45 -1.74
CA PHE A 293 0.53 -7.36 -2.11
C PHE A 293 0.32 -7.38 -3.63
N HIS A 294 1.36 -7.20 -4.44
CA HIS A 294 1.35 -7.52 -5.87
C HIS A 294 1.76 -8.97 -6.12
N THR A 295 2.91 -9.37 -5.59
CA THR A 295 3.56 -10.61 -6.01
C THR A 295 2.85 -11.87 -5.51
N ILE A 296 2.15 -11.79 -4.37
CA ILE A 296 1.39 -12.93 -3.82
C ILE A 296 0.11 -13.22 -4.65
N PRO A 297 -0.75 -12.23 -4.96
CA PRO A 297 -1.86 -12.47 -5.89
C PRO A 297 -1.42 -12.92 -7.29
N GLU A 298 -0.33 -12.34 -7.82
CA GLU A 298 0.22 -12.72 -9.13
C GLU A 298 0.55 -14.22 -9.18
N ILE A 299 1.30 -14.76 -8.23
CA ILE A 299 1.71 -16.18 -8.25
C ILE A 299 0.52 -17.14 -8.02
N VAL A 300 -0.44 -16.74 -7.20
CA VAL A 300 -1.69 -17.51 -6.98
C VAL A 300 -2.50 -17.57 -8.27
N HIS A 301 -2.56 -16.46 -9.01
CA HIS A 301 -3.20 -16.38 -10.31
C HIS A 301 -2.41 -17.14 -11.39
N GLU A 302 -1.08 -17.09 -11.40
CA GLU A 302 -0.25 -17.87 -12.33
C GLU A 302 -0.53 -19.38 -12.19
N ALA A 303 -0.61 -19.88 -10.96
CA ALA A 303 -1.00 -21.26 -10.68
C ALA A 303 -2.41 -21.57 -11.22
N ALA A 304 -3.39 -20.69 -10.99
CA ALA A 304 -4.75 -20.86 -11.51
C ALA A 304 -4.79 -20.86 -13.04
N PHE A 305 -4.08 -19.93 -13.68
CA PHE A 305 -4.06 -19.78 -15.12
C PHE A 305 -3.49 -21.02 -15.83
N ARG A 306 -2.55 -21.71 -15.17
CA ARG A 306 -1.93 -22.96 -15.66
C ARG A 306 -2.78 -24.22 -15.45
N THR A 307 -3.86 -24.18 -14.67
CA THR A 307 -4.61 -25.39 -14.27
C THR A 307 -6.11 -25.30 -14.51
N LEU A 308 -6.70 -24.12 -14.41
CA LEU A 308 -8.11 -23.88 -14.70
C LEU A 308 -8.30 -23.62 -16.18
N SER A 309 -9.40 -24.13 -16.75
CA SER A 309 -9.83 -23.69 -18.09
C SER A 309 -10.15 -22.20 -18.07
N ASP A 310 -9.94 -21.51 -19.20
CA ASP A 310 -10.39 -20.11 -19.34
C ASP A 310 -11.92 -20.01 -19.17
N ARG A 311 -12.65 -21.10 -19.42
CA ARG A 311 -14.11 -21.24 -19.22
C ARG A 311 -14.48 -21.62 -17.78
N HIS A 312 -13.55 -21.70 -16.85
CA HIS A 312 -13.85 -22.02 -15.46
C HIS A 312 -14.39 -20.76 -14.73
N PRO A 313 -15.52 -20.83 -14.00
CA PRO A 313 -16.10 -19.68 -13.28
C PRO A 313 -15.09 -18.94 -12.39
N VAL A 314 -14.33 -19.70 -11.60
CA VAL A 314 -13.28 -19.16 -10.71
C VAL A 314 -12.17 -18.46 -11.51
N MET A 315 -11.77 -18.98 -12.67
CA MET A 315 -10.75 -18.34 -13.51
C MET A 315 -11.23 -16.99 -14.05
N GLY A 316 -12.51 -16.89 -14.44
CA GLY A 316 -13.11 -15.63 -14.86
C GLY A 316 -13.06 -14.55 -13.77
N VAL A 317 -13.42 -14.91 -12.53
CA VAL A 317 -13.37 -13.98 -11.39
C VAL A 317 -11.92 -13.60 -11.04
N LEU A 318 -10.98 -14.55 -11.06
CA LEU A 318 -9.57 -14.26 -10.80
C LEU A 318 -8.95 -13.36 -11.88
N ASN A 319 -9.23 -13.61 -13.16
CA ASN A 319 -8.80 -12.75 -14.27
C ASN A 319 -9.33 -11.31 -14.08
N ARG A 320 -10.58 -11.17 -13.62
CA ARG A 320 -11.15 -9.86 -13.32
C ARG A 320 -10.39 -9.17 -12.18
N LEU A 321 -10.12 -9.85 -11.08
CA LEU A 321 -9.39 -9.26 -9.95
C LEU A 321 -7.93 -8.93 -10.29
N MET A 322 -7.30 -9.69 -11.19
CA MET A 322 -5.93 -9.48 -11.68
C MET A 322 -5.82 -8.59 -12.91
N TYR A 323 -6.86 -7.83 -13.24
CA TYR A 323 -6.81 -6.89 -14.35
C TYR A 323 -5.58 -5.97 -14.23
N GLN A 324 -4.73 -5.94 -15.27
CA GLN A 324 -3.46 -5.19 -15.32
C GLN A 324 -2.38 -5.56 -14.29
N ALA A 325 -2.55 -6.60 -13.48
CA ALA A 325 -1.58 -6.94 -12.42
C ALA A 325 -0.17 -7.22 -12.98
N TYR A 326 -0.06 -7.82 -14.17
CA TYR A 326 1.22 -8.10 -14.81
C TYR A 326 1.83 -6.89 -15.57
N ALA A 327 1.33 -5.68 -15.32
CA ALA A 327 2.01 -4.44 -15.72
C ALA A 327 2.98 -3.94 -14.64
N ILE A 328 2.70 -4.22 -13.37
CA ILE A 328 3.30 -3.50 -12.24
C ILE A 328 4.80 -3.77 -12.14
N ARG A 329 5.24 -5.04 -12.14
CA ARG A 329 6.68 -5.34 -12.04
C ARG A 329 7.48 -4.83 -13.25
N PRO A 330 7.07 -5.05 -14.52
CA PRO A 330 7.79 -4.51 -15.67
C PRO A 330 7.85 -2.97 -15.69
N VAL A 331 6.74 -2.30 -15.42
CA VAL A 331 6.70 -0.82 -15.38
C VAL A 331 7.54 -0.31 -14.21
N GLY A 332 7.37 -0.87 -13.02
CA GLY A 332 8.16 -0.52 -11.84
C GLY A 332 9.66 -0.65 -12.08
N GLY A 333 10.09 -1.75 -12.69
CA GLY A 333 11.50 -1.95 -13.05
C GLY A 333 12.03 -0.98 -14.11
N ALA A 334 11.17 -0.49 -15.01
CA ALA A 334 11.56 0.38 -16.11
C ALA A 334 11.55 1.88 -15.78
N VAL A 335 10.66 2.34 -14.89
CA VAL A 335 10.48 3.79 -14.62
C VAL A 335 10.58 4.21 -13.15
N LEU A 336 10.34 3.29 -12.20
CA LEU A 336 10.31 3.61 -10.78
C LEU A 336 11.62 3.27 -10.09
N PHE A 337 12.07 2.03 -10.22
CA PHE A 337 13.23 1.46 -9.53
C PHE A 337 14.45 1.25 -10.42
N ASN A 338 14.43 1.75 -11.65
CA ASN A 338 15.63 1.83 -12.49
C ASN A 338 16.62 2.85 -11.90
N PRO A 339 17.94 2.73 -12.17
CA PRO A 339 18.92 3.72 -11.73
C PRO A 339 18.53 5.14 -12.15
N GLY A 340 18.41 6.06 -11.19
CA GLY A 340 18.00 7.44 -11.44
C GLY A 340 16.50 7.61 -11.75
N GLY A 341 15.69 6.56 -11.60
CA GLY A 341 14.24 6.59 -11.76
C GLY A 341 13.52 7.39 -10.67
N PHE A 342 12.18 7.35 -10.70
CA PHE A 342 11.38 8.18 -9.79
C PHE A 342 11.63 7.90 -8.30
N TRP A 343 11.96 6.66 -7.94
CA TRP A 343 12.33 6.32 -6.57
C TRP A 343 13.61 7.04 -6.14
N ASP A 344 14.69 6.88 -6.92
CA ASP A 344 16.00 7.50 -6.62
C ASP A 344 15.90 9.03 -6.56
N GLN A 345 15.07 9.64 -7.39
CA GLN A 345 14.87 11.09 -7.41
C GLN A 345 14.23 11.64 -6.11
N ASN A 346 13.39 10.86 -5.44
CA ASN A 346 12.52 11.34 -4.35
C ASN A 346 12.85 10.75 -2.98
N PHE A 347 13.23 9.46 -2.90
CA PHE A 347 13.40 8.74 -1.64
C PHE A 347 14.83 8.82 -1.09
N GLY A 348 14.97 8.69 0.24
CA GLY A 348 16.28 8.80 0.89
C GLY A 348 17.21 7.60 0.63
N LEU A 349 16.65 6.39 0.60
CA LEU A 349 17.35 5.16 0.30
C LEU A 349 17.31 4.86 -1.21
N PRO A 350 18.39 4.32 -1.82
CA PRO A 350 18.41 4.02 -3.24
C PRO A 350 17.44 2.90 -3.62
N ALA A 351 17.07 2.82 -4.89
CA ALA A 351 16.18 1.79 -5.45
C ALA A 351 16.71 0.36 -5.18
N SER A 352 18.03 0.17 -5.12
CA SER A 352 18.64 -1.12 -4.76
C SER A 352 18.27 -1.59 -3.35
N ALA A 353 18.25 -0.69 -2.36
CA ALA A 353 17.79 -0.99 -1.00
C ALA A 353 16.27 -1.24 -0.96
N ALA A 354 15.53 -0.48 -1.78
CA ALA A 354 14.09 -0.60 -1.92
C ALA A 354 13.70 -2.01 -2.42
N ILE A 355 14.36 -2.49 -3.47
CA ILE A 355 14.16 -3.81 -4.10
C ILE A 355 14.67 -4.98 -3.23
N ASP A 356 15.73 -4.76 -2.44
CA ASP A 356 16.23 -5.77 -1.49
C ASP A 356 15.23 -6.07 -0.35
N PHE A 357 14.45 -5.08 0.08
CA PHE A 357 13.56 -5.22 1.23
C PHE A 357 12.48 -6.30 1.08
N PRO A 358 11.61 -6.30 0.06
CA PRO A 358 10.58 -7.33 -0.07
C PRO A 358 11.19 -8.72 -0.21
N GLY A 359 12.35 -8.84 -0.87
CA GLY A 359 13.11 -10.09 -0.95
C GLY A 359 13.61 -10.55 0.42
N SER A 360 14.11 -9.64 1.26
CA SER A 360 14.52 -9.94 2.65
C SER A 360 13.35 -10.40 3.52
N VAL A 361 12.19 -9.72 3.43
CA VAL A 361 10.96 -10.11 4.14
C VAL A 361 10.53 -11.50 3.70
N TYR A 362 10.53 -11.76 2.39
CA TYR A 362 10.20 -13.07 1.85
C TYR A 362 11.25 -14.10 2.31
N ALA A 363 12.56 -13.85 2.27
CA ALA A 363 13.55 -14.81 2.75
C ALA A 363 13.38 -15.21 4.23
N GLN A 364 12.85 -14.31 5.07
CA GLN A 364 12.60 -14.55 6.50
C GLN A 364 11.26 -15.25 6.79
N GLY A 365 10.56 -15.74 5.77
CA GLY A 365 9.28 -16.45 5.91
C GLY A 365 8.04 -15.56 5.84
N GLY A 366 8.19 -14.27 5.52
CA GLY A 366 7.07 -13.39 5.18
C GLY A 366 6.41 -13.76 3.86
N GLY A 367 5.26 -13.14 3.56
CA GLY A 367 4.50 -13.40 2.32
C GLY A 367 3.75 -14.72 2.30
N GLY A 368 3.33 -15.24 3.47
CA GLY A 368 2.42 -16.38 3.55
C GLY A 368 0.97 -15.98 3.22
N PHE A 369 0.28 -16.77 2.39
CA PHE A 369 -1.06 -16.46 1.91
C PHE A 369 -2.11 -16.50 3.04
N GLN A 370 -2.22 -17.61 3.76
CA GLN A 370 -3.16 -17.74 4.87
C GLN A 370 -2.77 -16.87 6.07
N ALA A 371 -1.46 -16.69 6.33
CA ALA A 371 -0.93 -15.76 7.32
C ALA A 371 -1.38 -14.31 7.07
N GLY A 372 -1.56 -13.92 5.80
CA GLY A 372 -2.05 -12.61 5.39
C GLY A 372 -3.55 -12.38 5.55
N TYR A 373 -4.34 -13.40 5.92
CA TYR A 373 -5.77 -13.21 6.18
C TYR A 373 -5.97 -12.19 7.31
N LEU A 374 -6.87 -11.22 7.13
CA LEU A 374 -7.00 -10.04 8.00
C LEU A 374 -6.95 -10.37 9.50
N GLU A 375 -7.85 -11.22 9.98
CA GLU A 375 -7.87 -11.56 11.42
C GLU A 375 -6.69 -12.44 11.84
N LYS A 376 -6.16 -13.28 10.94
CA LYS A 376 -5.01 -14.13 11.25
C LYS A 376 -3.76 -13.28 11.48
N ASP A 377 -3.49 -12.34 10.58
CA ASP A 377 -2.41 -11.37 10.69
C ASP A 377 -2.56 -10.52 11.97
N LEU A 378 -3.71 -9.85 12.14
CA LEU A 378 -3.93 -8.95 13.28
C LEU A 378 -3.87 -9.65 14.64
N ARG A 379 -4.36 -10.89 14.74
CA ARG A 379 -4.22 -11.70 15.97
C ARG A 379 -2.78 -12.15 16.19
N SER A 380 -2.04 -12.51 15.14
CA SER A 380 -0.62 -12.88 15.26
C SER A 380 0.24 -11.73 15.81
N ARG A 381 -0.16 -10.48 15.51
CA ARG A 381 0.46 -9.26 16.04
C ARG A 381 -0.15 -8.76 17.36
N GLY A 382 -1.14 -9.47 17.91
CA GLY A 382 -1.79 -9.14 19.18
C GLY A 382 -2.67 -7.89 19.16
N LEU A 383 -3.17 -7.48 17.98
CA LEU A 383 -3.94 -6.23 17.83
C LEU A 383 -5.46 -6.42 17.93
N VAL A 384 -5.96 -7.65 17.74
CA VAL A 384 -7.38 -8.01 17.83
C VAL A 384 -7.61 -9.06 18.91
N GLY A 385 -8.60 -8.81 19.77
CA GLY A 385 -8.89 -9.61 20.96
C GLY A 385 -8.26 -9.02 22.23
N GLU A 386 -8.34 -9.78 23.33
CA GLU A 386 -7.84 -9.41 24.66
C GLU A 386 -6.83 -10.42 25.21
N ASP A 387 -6.29 -11.28 24.35
CA ASP A 387 -5.25 -12.21 24.77
C ASP A 387 -3.96 -11.42 25.06
N SER A 388 -3.51 -11.49 26.31
CA SER A 388 -2.27 -10.89 26.80
C SER A 388 -2.22 -9.35 26.84
N GLY A 389 -3.37 -8.66 26.77
CA GLY A 389 -3.45 -7.21 26.95
C GLY A 389 -4.85 -6.65 26.67
N PRO A 390 -5.12 -5.38 27.04
CA PRO A 390 -6.41 -4.74 26.79
C PRO A 390 -6.67 -4.52 25.30
N ARG A 391 -7.95 -4.52 24.92
CA ARG A 391 -8.43 -4.19 23.57
C ARG A 391 -8.04 -2.76 23.18
N LEU A 392 -7.63 -2.57 21.93
CA LEU A 392 -7.49 -1.23 21.35
C LEU A 392 -8.89 -0.59 21.19
N PRO A 393 -9.13 0.61 21.74
CA PRO A 393 -10.46 1.23 21.72
C PRO A 393 -10.86 1.74 20.33
N HIS A 394 -9.89 2.08 19.50
CA HIS A 394 -10.07 2.49 18.11
C HIS A 394 -9.05 1.75 17.24
N PHE A 395 -9.51 1.06 16.21
CA PHE A 395 -8.64 0.47 15.19
C PHE A 395 -9.29 0.69 13.80
N PRO A 396 -9.20 1.91 13.25
CA PRO A 396 -9.96 2.33 12.07
C PRO A 396 -9.74 1.44 10.83
N PHE A 397 -8.50 0.99 10.59
CA PHE A 397 -8.23 0.02 9.52
C PHE A 397 -9.02 -1.27 9.72
N TYR A 398 -8.97 -1.88 10.90
CA TYR A 398 -9.65 -3.14 11.16
C TYR A 398 -11.18 -3.00 11.07
N GLU A 399 -11.73 -1.92 11.63
CA GLU A 399 -13.17 -1.63 11.60
C GLU A 399 -13.70 -1.54 10.16
N ASP A 400 -12.97 -0.86 9.29
CA ASP A 400 -13.34 -0.67 7.88
C ASP A 400 -13.06 -1.90 7.03
N ALA A 401 -11.89 -2.53 7.23
CA ALA A 401 -11.51 -3.76 6.56
C ALA A 401 -12.52 -4.88 6.88
N HIS A 402 -12.95 -5.01 8.13
CA HIS A 402 -13.96 -5.99 8.53
C HIS A 402 -15.28 -5.79 7.79
N ARG A 403 -15.75 -4.54 7.64
CA ARG A 403 -16.97 -4.23 6.88
C ARG A 403 -16.84 -4.57 5.40
N LEU A 404 -15.73 -4.17 4.77
CA LEU A 404 -15.48 -4.40 3.35
C LEU A 404 -15.29 -5.89 3.05
N ILE A 405 -14.46 -6.59 3.83
CA ILE A 405 -14.28 -8.05 3.71
C ILE A 405 -15.60 -8.78 3.95
N GLY A 406 -16.44 -8.31 4.89
CA GLY A 406 -17.77 -8.89 5.10
C GLY A 406 -18.65 -8.85 3.84
N ALA A 407 -18.61 -7.73 3.08
CA ALA A 407 -19.32 -7.61 1.81
C ALA A 407 -18.73 -8.51 0.72
N ILE A 408 -17.39 -8.51 0.58
CA ILE A 408 -16.66 -9.39 -0.36
C ILE A 408 -16.97 -10.86 -0.07
N ARG A 409 -16.89 -11.28 1.20
CA ARG A 409 -17.13 -12.66 1.63
C ARG A 409 -18.55 -13.11 1.34
N ARG A 410 -19.55 -12.25 1.55
CA ARG A 410 -20.95 -12.56 1.19
C ARG A 410 -21.10 -12.80 -0.32
N PHE A 411 -20.46 -11.97 -1.15
CA PHE A 411 -20.42 -12.20 -2.59
C PHE A 411 -19.76 -13.54 -2.91
N MET A 412 -18.55 -13.80 -2.37
CA MET A 412 -17.79 -15.02 -2.65
C MET A 412 -18.51 -16.28 -2.20
N GLN A 413 -19.18 -16.24 -1.05
CA GLN A 413 -20.02 -17.35 -0.58
C GLN A 413 -21.14 -17.65 -1.58
N ALA A 414 -21.93 -16.63 -1.96
CA ALA A 414 -23.01 -16.81 -2.93
C ALA A 414 -22.51 -17.24 -4.32
N PHE A 415 -21.35 -16.74 -4.75
CA PHE A 415 -20.71 -17.15 -6.00
C PHE A 415 -20.30 -18.63 -5.98
N VAL A 416 -19.63 -19.07 -4.91
CA VAL A 416 -19.21 -20.46 -4.73
C VAL A 416 -20.43 -21.38 -4.63
N ASP A 417 -21.45 -21.00 -3.85
CA ASP A 417 -22.68 -21.77 -3.72
C ASP A 417 -23.45 -21.85 -5.04
N SER A 418 -23.50 -20.76 -5.82
CA SER A 418 -24.10 -20.76 -7.17
C SER A 418 -23.30 -21.60 -8.17
N THR A 419 -21.98 -21.70 -8.01
CA THR A 419 -21.10 -22.42 -8.94
C THR A 419 -21.11 -23.92 -8.68
N TYR A 420 -21.02 -24.32 -7.41
CA TYR A 420 -20.94 -25.72 -6.99
C TYR A 420 -22.29 -26.33 -6.58
N GLY A 421 -23.35 -25.51 -6.54
CA GLY A 421 -24.73 -25.90 -6.20
C GLY A 421 -24.97 -25.88 -4.70
N ALA A 422 -25.88 -25.03 -4.21
CA ALA A 422 -26.19 -24.96 -2.77
C ALA A 422 -26.94 -26.20 -2.24
N ASP A 423 -27.62 -26.92 -3.14
CA ASP A 423 -28.64 -27.93 -2.81
C ASP A 423 -28.08 -29.35 -2.67
N ASP A 424 -26.80 -29.59 -2.96
CA ASP A 424 -26.18 -30.91 -2.83
C ASP A 424 -25.83 -31.28 -1.37
N GLY A 425 -25.89 -30.32 -0.44
CA GLY A 425 -25.67 -30.52 1.00
C GLY A 425 -24.27 -31.01 1.38
N ASP A 426 -23.39 -31.20 0.38
CA ASP A 426 -22.01 -31.67 0.53
C ASP A 426 -21.03 -30.83 -0.31
N ASP A 427 -19.74 -30.96 -0.01
CA ASP A 427 -18.66 -30.32 -0.78
C ASP A 427 -18.18 -31.25 -1.93
N GLY A 428 -19.02 -32.18 -2.38
CA GLY A 428 -18.66 -33.23 -3.34
C GLY A 428 -18.38 -32.69 -4.73
N ALA A 429 -19.14 -31.68 -5.19
CA ALA A 429 -18.89 -31.03 -6.48
C ALA A 429 -17.50 -30.36 -6.52
N LEU A 430 -17.09 -29.76 -5.40
CA LEU A 430 -15.78 -29.11 -5.22
C LEU A 430 -14.63 -30.13 -5.22
N LEU A 431 -14.84 -31.27 -4.58
CA LEU A 431 -13.86 -32.37 -4.55
C LEU A 431 -13.69 -33.03 -5.93
N ARG A 432 -14.76 -33.10 -6.73
CA ARG A 432 -14.75 -33.67 -8.09
C ARG A 432 -14.27 -32.70 -9.17
N ASP A 433 -14.12 -31.42 -8.84
CA ASP A 433 -13.53 -30.42 -9.72
C ASP A 433 -12.01 -30.56 -9.79
N TYR A 434 -11.56 -31.39 -10.73
CA TYR A 434 -10.13 -31.69 -10.89
C TYR A 434 -9.32 -30.45 -11.31
N GLU A 435 -9.92 -29.45 -11.96
CA GLU A 435 -9.22 -28.23 -12.32
C GLU A 435 -8.89 -27.41 -11.07
N LEU A 436 -9.87 -27.25 -10.17
CA LEU A 436 -9.65 -26.64 -8.87
C LEU A 436 -8.62 -27.42 -8.06
N GLN A 437 -8.73 -28.74 -7.96
CA GLN A 437 -7.75 -29.53 -7.20
C GLN A 437 -6.32 -29.41 -7.80
N ASN A 438 -6.21 -29.36 -9.12
CA ASN A 438 -4.94 -29.11 -9.81
C ASN A 438 -4.40 -27.71 -9.50
N TRP A 439 -5.24 -26.68 -9.43
CA TRP A 439 -4.82 -25.33 -9.02
C TRP A 439 -4.20 -25.34 -7.63
N ILE A 440 -4.85 -25.98 -6.66
CA ILE A 440 -4.35 -26.06 -5.29
C ILE A 440 -3.03 -26.85 -5.22
N ALA A 441 -2.93 -27.95 -5.97
CA ALA A 441 -1.69 -28.74 -6.06
C ALA A 441 -0.55 -27.96 -6.77
N GLU A 442 -0.84 -27.24 -7.85
CA GLU A 442 0.14 -26.41 -8.58
C GLU A 442 0.65 -25.27 -7.69
N ALA A 443 -0.26 -24.61 -6.96
CA ALA A 443 0.07 -23.53 -6.02
C ALA A 443 1.02 -24.00 -4.91
N ASN A 444 0.73 -25.14 -4.27
CA ASN A 444 1.56 -25.72 -3.20
C ASN A 444 2.84 -26.42 -3.71
N GLY A 445 2.93 -26.70 -5.01
CA GLY A 445 4.04 -27.43 -5.62
C GLY A 445 4.86 -26.53 -6.56
N PRO A 446 4.73 -26.68 -7.90
CA PRO A 446 5.49 -25.93 -8.89
C PRO A 446 5.54 -24.40 -8.69
N ALA A 447 4.42 -23.78 -8.30
CA ALA A 447 4.33 -22.33 -8.14
C ALA A 447 4.99 -21.81 -6.84
N GLN A 448 5.25 -22.70 -5.87
CA GLN A 448 5.87 -22.38 -4.59
C GLN A 448 5.14 -21.29 -3.77
N VAL A 449 3.80 -21.25 -3.85
CA VAL A 449 3.00 -20.33 -3.02
C VAL A 449 3.13 -20.74 -1.56
N ARG A 450 3.57 -19.81 -0.71
CA ARG A 450 3.74 -20.08 0.72
C ARG A 450 2.44 -20.00 1.49
N ASP A 451 2.26 -20.95 2.42
CA ASP A 451 1.13 -20.98 3.34
C ASP A 451 -0.21 -20.88 2.61
N PHE A 452 -0.33 -21.61 1.49
CA PHE A 452 -1.57 -21.75 0.73
C PHE A 452 -2.35 -22.96 1.25
N PRO A 453 -3.70 -22.99 1.16
CA PRO A 453 -4.47 -24.14 1.63
C PRO A 453 -3.98 -25.44 0.98
N ALA A 454 -3.73 -26.46 1.80
CA ALA A 454 -3.21 -27.74 1.32
C ALA A 454 -4.24 -28.48 0.43
N ALA A 455 -3.74 -29.24 -0.55
CA ALA A 455 -4.55 -30.13 -1.37
C ALA A 455 -4.86 -31.45 -0.62
N PRO A 456 -6.02 -32.10 -0.89
CA PRO A 456 -7.14 -31.58 -1.66
C PRO A 456 -7.90 -30.50 -0.86
N LEU A 457 -8.46 -29.51 -1.57
CA LEU A 457 -9.34 -28.51 -0.97
C LEU A 457 -10.73 -29.10 -0.83
N ARG A 458 -11.13 -29.37 0.43
CA ARG A 458 -12.27 -30.23 0.74
C ARG A 458 -13.56 -29.48 1.05
N ARG A 459 -13.49 -28.19 1.41
CA ARG A 459 -14.64 -27.42 1.88
C ARG A 459 -14.84 -26.15 1.08
N ARG A 460 -16.07 -25.80 0.72
CA ARG A 460 -16.39 -24.50 0.09
C ARG A 460 -15.84 -23.32 0.86
N ALA A 461 -15.91 -23.38 2.20
CA ALA A 461 -15.36 -22.36 3.07
C ALA A 461 -13.88 -22.06 2.79
N GLN A 462 -13.06 -23.06 2.41
CA GLN A 462 -11.66 -22.85 2.05
C GLN A 462 -11.52 -22.10 0.72
N LEU A 463 -12.35 -22.43 -0.28
CA LEU A 463 -12.35 -21.69 -1.56
C LEU A 463 -12.86 -20.26 -1.36
N VAL A 464 -13.92 -20.09 -0.57
CA VAL A 464 -14.45 -18.77 -0.19
C VAL A 464 -13.37 -17.95 0.51
N ASP A 465 -12.57 -18.54 1.41
CA ASP A 465 -11.45 -17.85 2.07
C ASP A 465 -10.40 -17.38 1.05
N VAL A 466 -9.98 -18.24 0.12
CA VAL A 466 -9.00 -17.90 -0.93
C VAL A 466 -9.49 -16.75 -1.80
N LEU A 467 -10.71 -16.86 -2.36
CA LEU A 467 -11.25 -15.84 -3.25
C LEU A 467 -11.53 -14.52 -2.53
N THR A 468 -12.04 -14.59 -1.29
CA THR A 468 -12.22 -13.41 -0.44
C THR A 468 -10.89 -12.72 -0.20
N HIS A 469 -9.83 -13.47 0.08
CA HIS A 469 -8.52 -12.89 0.34
C HIS A 469 -7.92 -12.24 -0.91
N VAL A 470 -8.01 -12.87 -2.08
CA VAL A 470 -7.55 -12.26 -3.34
C VAL A 470 -8.27 -10.94 -3.60
N ALA A 471 -9.62 -10.92 -3.52
CA ALA A 471 -10.39 -9.69 -3.73
C ALA A 471 -10.13 -8.62 -2.64
N TRP A 472 -9.85 -9.03 -1.40
CA TRP A 472 -9.42 -8.12 -0.34
C TRP A 472 -8.07 -7.47 -0.66
N VAL A 473 -7.11 -8.23 -1.16
CA VAL A 473 -5.78 -7.69 -1.47
C VAL A 473 -5.87 -6.68 -2.60
N THR A 474 -6.55 -7.03 -3.70
CA THR A 474 -6.64 -6.17 -4.90
C THR A 474 -7.57 -4.97 -4.74
N GLY A 475 -8.63 -5.09 -3.92
CA GLY A 475 -9.64 -4.06 -3.71
C GLY A 475 -9.54 -3.32 -2.38
N GLY A 476 -8.57 -3.66 -1.52
CA GLY A 476 -8.47 -3.12 -0.16
C GLY A 476 -7.04 -2.96 0.33
N ALA A 477 -6.35 -4.07 0.60
CA ALA A 477 -5.03 -4.05 1.25
C ALA A 477 -3.99 -3.23 0.47
N HIS A 478 -3.94 -3.39 -0.85
CA HIS A 478 -3.10 -2.60 -1.74
C HIS A 478 -3.32 -1.09 -1.54
N HIS A 479 -4.59 -0.66 -1.55
CA HIS A 479 -4.97 0.76 -1.51
C HIS A 479 -4.72 1.42 -0.16
N VAL A 480 -4.60 0.65 0.92
CA VAL A 480 -4.19 1.16 2.23
C VAL A 480 -2.70 1.55 2.22
N MET A 481 -1.85 0.78 1.55
CA MET A 481 -0.40 1.00 1.56
C MET A 481 0.08 1.86 0.38
N ASN A 482 -0.50 1.71 -0.80
CA ASN A 482 -0.14 2.41 -2.03
C ASN A 482 -1.37 3.14 -2.60
N GLN A 483 -1.63 3.09 -3.91
CA GLN A 483 -2.67 3.86 -4.60
C GLN A 483 -2.65 5.34 -4.18
N GLY A 484 -3.80 5.91 -3.81
CA GLY A 484 -3.92 7.28 -3.33
C GLY A 484 -3.56 7.45 -1.85
N SER A 485 -3.19 6.40 -1.10
CA SER A 485 -2.91 6.55 0.33
C SER A 485 -1.66 7.37 0.64
N PRO A 486 -0.53 7.22 -0.07
CA PRO A 486 0.63 8.09 0.12
C PRO A 486 0.30 9.57 -0.08
N VAL A 487 -0.37 9.94 -1.17
CA VAL A 487 -0.66 11.37 -1.43
C VAL A 487 -1.70 11.95 -0.48
N LYS A 488 -2.64 11.11 0.05
CA LYS A 488 -3.70 11.58 0.95
C LYS A 488 -3.33 11.51 2.43
N PHE A 489 -2.46 10.59 2.83
CA PHE A 489 -2.13 10.29 4.24
C PHE A 489 -0.62 10.11 4.47
N SER A 490 -0.05 8.97 4.06
CA SER A 490 1.25 8.48 4.57
C SER A 490 2.49 9.14 3.96
N GLY A 491 2.32 10.01 2.97
CA GLY A 491 3.36 10.82 2.33
C GLY A 491 3.06 12.33 2.34
N VAL A 492 2.15 12.78 3.22
CA VAL A 492 1.82 14.20 3.40
C VAL A 492 2.94 14.90 4.18
N VAL A 493 3.72 15.72 3.45
CA VAL A 493 4.74 16.65 3.96
C VAL A 493 4.03 17.82 4.70
N PRO A 494 4.55 18.34 5.84
CA PRO A 494 5.90 18.17 6.38
C PRO A 494 6.15 16.91 7.21
N LEU A 495 5.10 16.21 7.64
CA LEU A 495 5.27 15.11 8.60
C LEU A 495 5.83 13.82 7.98
N HIS A 496 5.65 13.61 6.68
CA HIS A 496 6.04 12.39 5.97
C HIS A 496 6.92 12.64 4.73
N PRO A 497 8.16 13.13 4.88
CA PRO A 497 9.05 13.30 3.74
C PRO A 497 9.56 11.95 3.24
N ALA A 498 9.69 11.80 1.91
CA ALA A 498 10.25 10.62 1.26
C ALA A 498 11.77 10.49 1.49
N ALA A 499 12.45 11.61 1.77
CA ALA A 499 13.86 11.65 2.15
C ALA A 499 14.13 12.73 3.19
N LEU A 500 15.19 12.55 3.99
CA LEU A 500 15.73 13.61 4.84
C LEU A 500 16.93 14.27 4.18
N TYR A 501 17.08 15.58 4.37
CA TYR A 501 18.06 16.41 3.65
C TYR A 501 19.20 16.97 4.51
N ALA A 502 19.21 16.66 5.81
CA ALA A 502 20.30 16.96 6.72
C ALA A 502 20.68 15.72 7.56
N PRO A 503 21.95 15.61 8.02
CA PRO A 503 22.39 14.47 8.84
C PRO A 503 21.52 14.24 10.06
N ILE A 504 21.35 12.97 10.45
CA ILE A 504 20.66 12.62 11.69
C ILE A 504 21.40 13.28 12.88
N PRO A 505 20.72 14.02 13.77
CA PRO A 505 21.37 14.70 14.88
C PRO A 505 22.21 13.77 15.75
N THR A 506 23.38 14.23 16.17
CA THR A 506 24.27 13.51 17.09
C THR A 506 24.05 13.90 18.55
N THR A 507 23.33 15.00 18.81
CA THR A 507 22.90 15.45 20.14
C THR A 507 21.47 15.98 20.08
N LYS A 508 20.79 15.98 21.23
CA LYS A 508 19.52 16.70 21.42
C LYS A 508 19.76 18.23 21.40
N GLY A 509 18.73 19.01 21.09
CA GLY A 509 18.75 20.47 20.99
C GLY A 509 19.27 21.02 19.64
N ALA A 510 19.69 20.14 18.72
CA ALA A 510 20.23 20.55 17.42
C ALA A 510 19.20 21.24 16.50
N THR A 511 17.91 21.10 16.82
CA THR A 511 16.77 21.67 16.07
C THR A 511 16.34 23.06 16.57
N GLY A 512 17.09 23.65 17.51
CA GLY A 512 16.76 24.94 18.12
C GLY A 512 16.72 26.11 17.14
N ASN A 513 15.87 27.10 17.44
CA ASN A 513 15.57 28.29 16.63
C ASN A 513 16.78 29.21 16.29
N GLY A 514 18.00 28.86 16.73
CA GLY A 514 19.22 29.64 16.52
C GLY A 514 19.92 29.41 15.18
N THR A 515 19.55 28.38 14.43
CA THR A 515 20.04 28.19 13.05
C THR A 515 18.99 28.68 12.05
N ARG A 516 19.42 29.42 11.03
CA ARG A 516 18.57 30.07 10.01
C ARG A 516 17.65 29.09 9.22
N ALA A 517 17.72 27.78 9.46
CA ALA A 517 16.95 26.75 8.78
C ALA A 517 16.04 25.90 9.70
N GLY A 518 16.23 25.88 11.03
CA GLY A 518 15.41 25.07 11.95
C GLY A 518 15.18 23.62 11.44
N LEU A 519 13.95 23.11 11.60
CA LEU A 519 13.55 21.80 11.06
C LEU A 519 13.51 21.72 9.53
N LEU A 520 13.44 22.85 8.83
CA LEU A 520 13.37 22.87 7.36
C LEU A 520 14.62 22.25 6.72
N ALA A 521 15.77 22.27 7.41
CA ALA A 521 17.00 21.65 6.90
C ALA A 521 16.87 20.14 6.66
N TRP A 522 16.02 19.43 7.40
CA TRP A 522 15.78 18.00 7.22
C TRP A 522 14.67 17.70 6.21
N LEU A 523 13.84 18.69 5.86
CA LEU A 523 12.70 18.54 4.97
C LEU A 523 13.06 18.86 3.51
N PRO A 524 12.28 18.38 2.53
CA PRO A 524 12.47 18.77 1.14
C PRO A 524 12.26 20.28 0.97
N ASN A 525 13.05 20.89 0.08
CA ASN A 525 12.78 22.25 -0.39
C ASN A 525 11.51 22.30 -1.25
N GLU A 526 11.12 23.48 -1.71
CA GLU A 526 9.91 23.72 -2.50
C GLU A 526 9.82 22.79 -3.71
N ARG A 527 10.91 22.65 -4.47
CA ARG A 527 10.93 21.82 -5.67
C ARG A 527 10.81 20.34 -5.31
N GLN A 528 11.60 19.87 -4.36
CA GLN A 528 11.58 18.47 -3.92
C GLN A 528 10.23 18.08 -3.31
N ALA A 529 9.58 19.01 -2.60
CA ALA A 529 8.27 18.77 -2.01
C ALA A 529 7.19 18.64 -3.10
N VAL A 530 7.22 19.50 -4.13
CA VAL A 530 6.35 19.38 -5.30
C VAL A 530 6.58 18.08 -6.06
N GLU A 531 7.84 17.68 -6.28
CA GLU A 531 8.17 16.40 -6.95
C GLU A 531 7.68 15.19 -6.15
N GLN A 532 7.84 15.21 -4.81
CA GLN A 532 7.30 14.16 -3.95
C GLN A 532 5.78 14.07 -4.13
N VAL A 533 5.04 15.17 -3.97
CA VAL A 533 3.58 15.14 -4.09
C VAL A 533 3.15 14.76 -5.52
N SER A 534 3.86 15.22 -6.55
CA SER A 534 3.61 14.83 -7.94
C SER A 534 3.80 13.33 -8.17
N LEU A 535 4.87 12.72 -7.62
CA LEU A 535 5.08 11.27 -7.68
C LEU A 535 3.93 10.52 -6.99
N LEU A 536 3.57 10.91 -5.78
CA LEU A 536 2.52 10.23 -5.03
C LEU A 536 1.13 10.44 -5.67
N ALA A 537 0.88 11.61 -6.28
CA ALA A 537 -0.32 11.88 -7.05
C ALA A 537 -0.40 11.01 -8.32
N ARG A 538 0.72 10.63 -8.92
CA ARG A 538 0.79 9.67 -10.05
C ARG A 538 0.48 8.23 -9.63
N PHE A 539 0.53 7.89 -8.35
CA PHE A 539 0.01 6.60 -7.84
C PHE A 539 -1.51 6.62 -7.61
N ASN A 540 -2.15 7.80 -7.53
CA ASN A 540 -3.60 7.88 -7.52
C ASN A 540 -4.17 7.57 -8.92
N ARG A 541 -5.46 7.23 -9.00
CA ARG A 541 -6.19 7.07 -10.27
C ARG A 541 -7.55 7.74 -10.15
N ALA A 542 -7.60 9.04 -10.46
CA ALA A 542 -8.83 9.82 -10.29
C ALA A 542 -9.98 9.37 -11.22
N GLN A 543 -9.65 8.68 -12.31
CA GLN A 543 -10.60 8.31 -13.38
C GLN A 543 -11.32 6.98 -13.13
N VAL A 544 -11.04 6.28 -12.03
CA VAL A 544 -11.58 4.93 -11.75
C VAL A 544 -13.11 4.93 -11.66
N GLY A 545 -13.69 6.00 -11.09
CA GLY A 545 -15.14 6.19 -11.00
C GLY A 545 -15.79 6.21 -12.39
N ASP A 546 -15.31 7.11 -13.26
CA ASP A 546 -15.84 7.29 -14.62
C ASP A 546 -15.64 6.04 -15.49
N ARG A 547 -14.54 5.30 -15.26
CA ARG A 547 -14.24 4.04 -15.95
C ARG A 547 -15.04 2.84 -15.45
N LYS A 548 -15.89 2.99 -14.42
CA LYS A 548 -16.62 1.88 -13.75
C LYS A 548 -15.67 0.77 -13.32
N GLN A 549 -14.53 1.19 -12.77
CA GLN A 549 -13.44 0.33 -12.36
C GLN A 549 -13.29 0.29 -10.83
N THR A 550 -14.26 0.82 -10.09
CA THR A 550 -14.20 0.90 -8.63
C THR A 550 -14.36 -0.47 -7.98
N VAL A 551 -14.04 -0.62 -6.70
CA VAL A 551 -14.33 -1.83 -5.93
C VAL A 551 -15.80 -2.21 -5.99
N ARG A 552 -16.72 -1.24 -6.08
CA ARG A 552 -18.16 -1.51 -6.23
C ARG A 552 -18.49 -2.25 -7.52
N ASP A 553 -17.71 -2.02 -8.57
CA ASP A 553 -17.88 -2.61 -9.90
C ASP A 553 -17.03 -3.91 -10.07
N ALA A 554 -16.40 -4.41 -9.00
CA ALA A 554 -15.46 -5.53 -9.06
C ALA A 554 -16.05 -6.75 -9.79
N PHE A 555 -17.30 -7.09 -9.48
CA PHE A 555 -17.99 -8.27 -10.00
C PHE A 555 -19.05 -7.95 -11.06
N ALA A 556 -19.13 -6.68 -11.49
CA ALA A 556 -20.12 -6.19 -12.44
C ALA A 556 -19.62 -6.20 -13.90
N ALA A 557 -18.58 -6.99 -14.21
CA ALA A 557 -18.08 -7.12 -15.57
C ALA A 557 -19.15 -7.75 -16.48
N PRO A 558 -19.47 -7.17 -17.65
CA PRO A 558 -20.52 -7.67 -18.54
C PRO A 558 -20.38 -9.17 -18.86
N ASP A 559 -19.17 -9.63 -19.19
CA ASP A 559 -18.89 -11.03 -19.54
C ASP A 559 -19.10 -11.98 -18.35
N LEU A 560 -18.79 -11.54 -17.12
CA LEU A 560 -19.01 -12.36 -15.93
C LEU A 560 -20.50 -12.45 -15.58
N LEU A 561 -21.24 -11.34 -15.69
CA LEU A 561 -22.68 -11.30 -15.47
C LEU A 561 -23.42 -12.18 -16.48
N ALA A 562 -23.02 -12.15 -17.75
CA ALA A 562 -23.60 -12.98 -18.80
C ALA A 562 -23.24 -14.46 -18.63
N GLY A 563 -22.00 -14.77 -18.23
CA GLY A 563 -21.47 -16.14 -18.30
C GLY A 563 -21.67 -17.01 -17.04
N ASN A 564 -22.03 -16.46 -15.88
CA ASN A 564 -22.12 -17.21 -14.60
C ASN A 564 -23.54 -17.51 -14.10
N GLY A 565 -24.56 -17.00 -14.78
CA GLY A 565 -25.97 -17.27 -14.44
C GLY A 565 -26.58 -16.43 -13.31
N PRO A 566 -27.84 -16.71 -12.93
CA PRO A 566 -28.64 -15.81 -12.09
C PRO A 566 -28.12 -15.62 -10.66
N GLY A 567 -27.54 -16.66 -10.05
CA GLY A 567 -26.99 -16.58 -8.69
C GLY A 567 -25.82 -15.59 -8.59
N TYR A 568 -24.95 -15.57 -9.62
CA TYR A 568 -23.87 -14.58 -9.73
C TYR A 568 -24.42 -13.16 -9.84
N ALA A 569 -25.40 -12.92 -10.72
CA ALA A 569 -25.99 -11.59 -10.92
C ALA A 569 -26.67 -11.07 -9.65
N ALA A 570 -27.39 -11.93 -8.91
CA ALA A 570 -28.00 -11.59 -7.64
C ALA A 570 -26.96 -11.26 -6.56
N ALA A 571 -25.88 -12.05 -6.47
CA ALA A 571 -24.76 -11.79 -5.57
C ALA A 571 -24.10 -10.44 -5.89
N ASN A 572 -23.87 -10.13 -7.17
CA ASN A 572 -23.32 -8.85 -7.62
C ASN A 572 -24.22 -7.67 -7.23
N ALA A 573 -25.53 -7.76 -7.49
CA ALA A 573 -26.47 -6.69 -7.14
C ALA A 573 -26.45 -6.40 -5.63
N ARG A 574 -26.40 -7.45 -4.80
CA ARG A 574 -26.26 -7.30 -3.35
C ARG A 574 -24.92 -6.68 -2.95
N PHE A 575 -23.83 -7.07 -3.60
CA PHE A 575 -22.50 -6.53 -3.34
C PHE A 575 -22.41 -5.03 -3.68
N VAL A 576 -23.01 -4.60 -4.79
CA VAL A 576 -23.08 -3.17 -5.20
C VAL A 576 -23.83 -2.32 -4.17
N GLU A 577 -24.90 -2.86 -3.56
CA GLU A 577 -25.65 -2.18 -2.50
C GLU A 577 -24.86 -2.14 -1.17
N ASP A 578 -24.32 -3.29 -0.74
CA ASP A 578 -23.51 -3.39 0.49
C ASP A 578 -22.34 -2.40 0.44
N THR A 579 -21.60 -2.36 -0.68
CA THR A 579 -20.48 -1.44 -0.88
C THR A 579 -20.92 0.00 -1.10
N GLY A 580 -22.12 0.22 -1.66
CA GLY A 580 -22.74 1.54 -1.76
C GLY A 580 -23.01 2.16 -0.40
N ARG A 581 -23.53 1.37 0.55
CA ARG A 581 -23.71 1.81 1.95
C ARG A 581 -22.38 2.13 2.62
N ILE A 582 -21.39 1.24 2.50
CA ILE A 582 -20.04 1.45 3.08
C ILE A 582 -19.41 2.74 2.51
N SER A 583 -19.52 2.97 1.20
CA SER A 583 -19.00 4.18 0.56
C SER A 583 -19.65 5.46 1.08
N ARG A 584 -20.98 5.48 1.20
CA ARG A 584 -21.71 6.65 1.77
C ARG A 584 -21.28 6.94 3.21
N GLU A 585 -21.11 5.90 4.03
CA GLU A 585 -20.62 6.03 5.41
C GLU A 585 -19.20 6.62 5.45
N MET A 586 -18.29 6.16 4.60
CA MET A 586 -16.91 6.64 4.54
C MET A 586 -16.79 8.07 3.99
N ALA A 587 -17.51 8.38 2.91
CA ALA A 587 -17.53 9.72 2.32
C ALA A 587 -18.18 10.76 3.24
N GLY A 588 -19.14 10.35 4.06
CA GLY A 588 -19.81 11.19 5.05
C GLY A 588 -19.03 11.43 6.35
N ARG A 589 -17.80 10.91 6.48
CA ARG A 589 -16.99 11.10 7.69
C ARG A 589 -16.63 12.56 7.93
N GLY A 590 -16.76 12.95 9.18
CA GLY A 590 -16.31 14.23 9.71
C GLY A 590 -15.70 14.05 11.09
N PHE A 591 -15.45 15.18 11.75
CA PHE A 591 -15.00 15.22 13.13
C PHE A 591 -16.19 15.28 14.09
N ASP A 592 -16.10 14.58 15.21
CA ASP A 592 -17.03 14.69 16.33
C ASP A 592 -16.77 15.97 17.15
N GLY A 593 -17.51 16.15 18.26
CA GLY A 593 -17.36 17.29 19.16
C GLY A 593 -16.00 17.40 19.87
N LYS A 594 -15.12 16.40 19.76
CA LYS A 594 -13.75 16.40 20.28
C LYS A 594 -12.71 16.63 19.19
N GLY A 595 -13.13 16.90 17.95
CA GLY A 595 -12.22 17.04 16.82
C GLY A 595 -11.65 15.70 16.34
N LEU A 596 -12.34 14.57 16.60
CA LEU A 596 -11.87 13.24 16.23
C LEU A 596 -12.79 12.56 15.21
N SER A 597 -12.21 11.81 14.28
CA SER A 597 -12.91 10.91 13.36
C SER A 597 -12.37 9.50 13.58
N GLN A 598 -13.22 8.54 13.94
CA GLN A 598 -12.79 7.19 14.35
C GLN A 598 -11.70 7.21 15.45
N GLY A 599 -11.77 8.17 16.37
CA GLY A 599 -10.76 8.36 17.42
C GLY A 599 -9.45 9.03 16.98
N MET A 600 -9.38 9.54 15.75
CA MET A 600 -8.18 10.15 15.16
C MET A 600 -8.35 11.65 14.86
N PRO A 601 -7.29 12.48 14.97
CA PRO A 601 -7.31 13.88 14.56
C PRO A 601 -7.32 14.12 13.04
N PHE A 602 -7.68 13.14 12.22
CA PHE A 602 -7.81 13.27 10.77
C PHE A 602 -8.90 12.34 10.23
N VAL A 603 -9.47 12.67 9.07
CA VAL A 603 -10.49 11.86 8.40
C VAL A 603 -9.80 10.86 7.48
N TRP A 604 -9.88 9.58 7.81
CA TRP A 604 -9.31 8.49 7.03
C TRP A 604 -10.36 7.82 6.15
N THR A 605 -10.06 7.66 4.86
CA THR A 605 -11.00 7.14 3.83
C THR A 605 -10.33 6.18 2.84
N ALA A 606 -9.17 5.62 3.19
CA ALA A 606 -8.36 4.80 2.29
C ALA A 606 -9.04 3.52 1.80
N LEU A 607 -10.13 3.07 2.45
CA LEU A 607 -10.90 1.89 2.08
C LEU A 607 -12.25 2.20 1.40
N ASN A 608 -12.48 3.45 0.96
CA ASN A 608 -13.74 3.81 0.29
C ASN A 608 -13.90 3.04 -1.04
N PRO A 609 -14.88 2.12 -1.15
CA PRO A 609 -14.99 1.25 -2.32
C PRO A 609 -15.43 1.99 -3.59
N ALA A 610 -15.95 3.23 -3.49
CA ALA A 610 -16.27 4.05 -4.67
C ALA A 610 -15.08 4.85 -5.21
N VAL A 611 -13.96 4.89 -4.48
CA VAL A 611 -12.75 5.65 -4.86
C VAL A 611 -11.68 4.70 -5.37
N ASN A 612 -11.50 3.58 -4.67
CA ASN A 612 -10.46 2.62 -5.00
C ASN A 612 -10.84 1.75 -6.22
N PRO A 613 -9.86 1.34 -7.03
CA PRO A 613 -10.08 0.32 -8.06
C PRO A 613 -10.28 -1.07 -7.46
N PHE A 614 -10.94 -1.98 -8.19
CA PHE A 614 -11.07 -3.39 -7.77
C PHE A 614 -9.79 -4.22 -7.95
N PHE A 615 -8.78 -3.66 -8.63
CA PHE A 615 -7.55 -4.33 -9.09
C PHE A 615 -6.28 -3.58 -8.63
N LEU A 616 -5.13 -4.21 -8.83
CA LEU A 616 -3.79 -3.67 -8.52
C LEU A 616 -3.35 -2.70 -9.63
N SER A 617 -3.68 -1.41 -9.50
CA SER A 617 -3.59 -0.46 -10.61
C SER A 617 -2.24 0.27 -10.78
N VAL A 618 -1.35 0.23 -9.79
CA VAL A 618 -0.08 0.99 -9.76
C VAL A 618 1.01 0.27 -9.02
#